data_AF-A0A533YT43-F1
#
_entry.id   AF-A0A533YT43-F1
#
_cell.length_a   1.000
_cell.length_b   1.000
_cell.length_c   1.000
_cell.angle_alpha   90.00
_cell.angle_beta   90.00
_cell.angle_gamma   90.00
#
_symmetry.space_group_name_H-M   'P 1'
#
loop_
_entity.id
_entity.type
_entity.pdbx_description
1 polymer ?
#
loop_
_entity_poly.entity_id
_entity_poly.type
_entity_poly.pdbx_seq_one_letter_code
_entity_poly.pdbx_strand_id
1 'polypeptide(L)'
;MSWKRPHARHILFKIGVDSGAAAAAIAFLKSLKDSITRGADFSELAKQYSEDKESGPLGGALGFLPITQFDKSLQDLLRNMREGEVSDPVPVASGSISGYQIVHLKRRVPEHTMNLKDDWKQVEQLAASYKRNFEYQKWLKQLRQEIYWEVRL
;
A
#
# COMPACT_ATOMS: atom_id res chain seq x y z
N MET A 1 22.54 -1.85 3.48
CA MET A 1 21.75 -2.37 2.33
C MET A 1 20.58 -1.42 2.08
N SER A 2 20.62 -0.63 1.00
CA SER A 2 19.57 0.34 0.64
C SER A 2 18.48 -0.35 -0.19
N TRP A 3 17.36 -0.70 0.43
CA TRP A 3 16.16 -1.15 -0.27
C TRP A 3 15.12 -0.04 -0.11
N LYS A 4 14.41 0.29 -1.19
CA LYS A 4 13.49 1.42 -1.19
C LYS A 4 12.03 1.01 -1.11
N ARG A 5 11.63 -0.19 -1.53
CA ARG A 5 10.20 -0.55 -1.63
C ARG A 5 9.90 -1.88 -0.91
N PRO A 6 9.29 -1.85 0.28
CA PRO A 6 8.80 -3.07 0.92
C PRO A 6 7.52 -3.53 0.23
N HIS A 7 7.40 -4.83 -0.03
CA HIS A 7 6.11 -5.44 -0.33
C HIS A 7 5.52 -5.94 0.97
N ALA A 8 4.72 -5.10 1.62
CA ALA A 8 4.14 -5.35 2.93
C ALA A 8 2.62 -5.40 2.90
N ARG A 9 2.06 -6.13 3.86
CA ARG A 9 0.63 -6.16 4.15
C ARG A 9 0.38 -5.88 5.62
N HIS A 10 -0.80 -5.42 5.97
CA HIS A 10 -1.22 -5.26 7.36
C HIS A 10 -2.66 -5.70 7.62
N ILE A 11 -2.96 -6.02 8.87
CA ILE A 11 -4.32 -6.17 9.39
C ILE A 11 -4.46 -5.16 10.51
N LEU A 12 -5.38 -4.22 10.36
CA LEU A 12 -5.65 -3.16 11.34
C LEU A 12 -6.92 -3.50 12.12
N PHE A 13 -6.84 -3.36 13.45
CA PHE A 13 -7.99 -3.39 14.34
C PHE A 13 -8.06 -2.05 15.07
N LYS A 14 -9.12 -1.28 14.85
CA LYS A 14 -9.30 0.03 15.45
C LYS A 14 -9.85 -0.15 16.86
N ILE A 15 -9.44 0.71 17.75
CA ILE A 15 -9.99 0.80 19.10
C ILE A 15 -10.65 2.16 19.26
N GLY A 16 -11.79 2.18 19.94
CA GLY A 16 -12.37 3.44 20.42
C GLY A 16 -11.48 4.07 21.50
N VAL A 17 -11.90 5.24 21.99
CA VAL A 17 -11.21 5.97 23.08
C VAL A 17 -11.20 5.17 24.40
N ASP A 18 -11.94 4.06 24.47
CA ASP A 18 -12.03 3.19 25.63
C ASP A 18 -10.80 2.26 25.76
N SER A 19 -10.08 2.40 26.87
CA SER A 19 -8.82 1.71 27.16
C SER A 19 -8.97 0.20 27.36
N GLY A 20 -10.19 -0.29 27.67
CA GLY A 20 -10.47 -1.73 27.85
C GLY A 20 -10.35 -2.56 26.56
N ALA A 21 -10.54 -1.94 25.39
CA ALA A 21 -10.53 -2.63 24.10
C ALA A 21 -9.12 -3.01 23.61
N ALA A 22 -8.08 -2.37 24.14
CA ALA A 22 -6.70 -2.57 23.68
C ALA A 22 -6.21 -4.02 23.91
N ALA A 23 -6.45 -4.58 25.10
CA ALA A 23 -6.01 -5.93 25.43
C ALA A 23 -6.69 -6.99 24.55
N ALA A 24 -7.98 -6.82 24.27
CA ALA A 24 -8.74 -7.69 23.38
C ALA A 24 -8.23 -7.61 21.93
N ALA A 25 -7.97 -6.40 21.42
CA ALA A 25 -7.40 -6.20 20.08
C ALA A 25 -6.03 -6.85 19.94
N ILE A 26 -5.15 -6.69 20.93
CA ILE A 26 -3.82 -7.32 20.94
C ILE A 26 -3.94 -8.84 20.96
N ALA A 27 -4.79 -9.40 21.82
CA ALA A 27 -5.00 -10.84 21.93
C ALA A 27 -5.54 -11.44 20.61
N PHE A 28 -6.48 -10.73 19.97
CA PHE A 28 -7.03 -11.13 18.69
C PHE A 28 -5.98 -11.08 17.57
N LEU A 29 -5.20 -10.00 17.48
CA LEU A 29 -4.14 -9.91 16.48
C LEU A 29 -3.03 -10.96 16.69
N LYS A 30 -2.74 -11.34 17.94
CA LYS A 30 -1.84 -12.46 18.24
C LYS A 30 -2.40 -13.79 17.73
N SER A 31 -3.69 -14.07 17.92
CA SER A 31 -4.29 -15.32 17.43
C SER A 31 -4.29 -15.40 15.89
N LEU A 32 -4.45 -14.26 15.21
CA LEU A 32 -4.28 -14.16 13.77
C LEU A 32 -2.83 -14.45 13.35
N LYS A 33 -1.85 -13.82 13.99
CA LYS A 33 -0.42 -14.10 13.76
C LYS A 33 -0.11 -15.59 13.94
N ASP A 34 -0.59 -16.20 15.01
CA ASP A 34 -0.40 -17.63 15.28
C ASP A 34 -1.03 -18.50 14.18
N SER A 35 -2.18 -18.09 13.65
CA SER A 35 -2.81 -18.81 12.53
C SER A 35 -2.00 -18.66 11.23
N ILE A 36 -1.45 -17.48 10.97
CA ILE A 36 -0.59 -17.22 9.80
C ILE A 36 0.70 -18.05 9.90
N THR A 37 1.32 -18.11 11.07
CA THR A 37 2.53 -18.93 11.29
C THR A 37 2.27 -20.43 11.14
N ARG A 38 1.03 -20.89 11.37
CA ARG A 38 0.58 -22.25 11.08
C ARG A 38 0.16 -22.50 9.62
N GLY A 39 0.24 -21.48 8.76
CA GLY A 39 -0.01 -21.60 7.33
C GLY A 39 -1.31 -20.98 6.82
N ALA A 40 -2.06 -20.23 7.63
CA ALA A 40 -3.21 -19.48 7.14
C ALA A 40 -2.78 -18.34 6.19
N ASP A 41 -3.59 -18.05 5.18
CA ASP A 41 -3.29 -16.97 4.23
C ASP A 41 -3.59 -15.60 4.86
N PHE A 42 -2.55 -14.77 4.97
CA PHE A 42 -2.64 -13.40 5.48
C PHE A 42 -3.67 -12.54 4.72
N SER A 43 -3.74 -12.67 3.40
CA SER A 43 -4.65 -11.91 2.54
C SER A 43 -6.11 -12.20 2.85
N GLU A 44 -6.44 -13.47 3.11
CA GLU A 44 -7.82 -13.85 3.42
C GLU A 44 -8.21 -13.36 4.82
N LEU A 45 -7.32 -13.50 5.80
CA LEU A 45 -7.54 -12.93 7.13
C LEU A 45 -7.65 -11.41 7.11
N ALA A 46 -6.87 -10.73 6.26
CA ALA A 46 -6.95 -9.28 6.10
C ALA A 46 -8.28 -8.84 5.50
N LYS A 47 -8.79 -9.55 4.47
CA LYS A 47 -10.11 -9.27 3.90
C LYS A 47 -11.23 -9.49 4.91
N GLN A 48 -11.08 -10.49 5.77
CA GLN A 48 -12.12 -10.88 6.72
C GLN A 48 -12.13 -9.99 7.97
N TYR A 49 -10.96 -9.59 8.47
CA TYR A 49 -10.84 -9.00 9.82
C TYR A 49 -10.20 -7.62 9.86
N SER A 50 -9.58 -7.14 8.78
CA SER A 50 -9.00 -5.80 8.78
C SER A 50 -10.10 -4.74 8.74
N GLU A 51 -10.03 -3.80 9.66
CA GLU A 51 -10.90 -2.63 9.73
C GLU A 51 -10.36 -1.43 8.92
N ASP A 52 -9.24 -1.64 8.21
CA ASP A 52 -8.81 -0.74 7.16
C ASP A 52 -9.65 -0.96 5.89
N LYS A 53 -10.44 0.06 5.53
CA LYS A 53 -11.35 0.03 4.38
C LYS A 53 -10.62 0.11 3.04
N GLU A 54 -9.39 0.64 3.03
CA GLU A 54 -8.61 0.80 1.80
C GLU A 54 -7.83 -0.47 1.49
N SER A 55 -7.02 -0.95 2.43
CA SER A 55 -6.17 -2.11 2.20
C SER A 55 -6.86 -3.45 2.49
N GLY A 56 -7.83 -3.52 3.41
CA GLY A 56 -8.49 -4.75 3.84
C GLY A 56 -9.06 -5.57 2.67
N PRO A 57 -9.92 -4.99 1.81
CA PRO A 57 -10.43 -5.67 0.61
C PRO A 57 -9.34 -6.13 -0.36
N LEU A 58 -8.17 -5.47 -0.34
CA LEU A 58 -6.99 -5.79 -1.14
C LEU A 58 -6.05 -6.79 -0.43
N GLY A 59 -6.53 -7.50 0.58
CA GLY A 59 -5.73 -8.45 1.35
C GLY A 59 -4.69 -7.78 2.25
N GLY A 60 -5.00 -6.58 2.71
CA GLY A 60 -4.13 -5.77 3.58
C GLY A 60 -2.96 -5.12 2.85
N ALA A 61 -2.98 -5.01 1.52
CA ALA A 61 -1.83 -4.52 0.76
C ALA A 61 -1.54 -3.03 1.01
N LEU A 62 -0.32 -2.73 1.48
CA LEU A 62 0.16 -1.36 1.73
C LEU A 62 0.70 -0.65 0.47
N GLY A 63 0.56 -1.28 -0.70
CA GLY A 63 1.04 -0.78 -1.98
C GLY A 63 2.55 -0.94 -2.20
N PHE A 64 3.01 -0.49 -3.37
CA PHE A 64 4.42 -0.49 -3.78
C PHE A 64 5.01 0.91 -3.64
N LEU A 65 5.01 1.43 -2.42
CA LEU A 65 5.50 2.77 -2.13
C LEU A 65 6.96 2.74 -1.66
N PRO A 66 7.74 3.82 -1.90
CA PRO A 66 9.00 4.03 -1.21
C PRO A 66 8.81 3.98 0.31
N ILE A 67 9.75 3.38 1.03
CA ILE A 67 9.70 3.24 2.49
C ILE A 67 9.52 4.60 3.19
N THR A 68 10.08 5.66 2.60
CA THR A 68 10.00 7.04 3.10
C THR A 68 8.59 7.63 3.09
N GLN A 69 7.63 7.02 2.41
CA GLN A 69 6.23 7.46 2.38
C GLN A 69 5.39 6.86 3.52
N PHE A 70 5.88 5.83 4.22
CA PHE A 70 5.21 5.32 5.41
C PHE A 70 5.49 6.23 6.60
N ASP A 71 4.65 6.17 7.63
CA ASP A 71 4.93 6.85 8.90
C ASP A 71 6.18 6.25 9.57
N LYS A 72 6.82 7.05 10.44
CA LYS A 72 8.09 6.67 11.06
C LYS A 72 8.02 5.34 11.82
N SER A 73 6.90 5.06 12.50
CA SER A 73 6.75 3.83 13.29
C SER A 73 6.74 2.59 12.40
N LEU A 74 6.03 2.65 11.27
CA LEU A 74 6.00 1.59 10.28
C LEU A 74 7.34 1.46 9.54
N GLN A 75 8.03 2.57 9.26
CA GLN A 75 9.38 2.52 8.70
C GLN A 75 10.35 1.76 9.59
N ASP A 76 10.39 2.08 10.89
CA ASP A 76 11.29 1.47 11.85
C ASP A 76 10.96 -0.02 12.04
N LEU A 77 9.67 -0.36 12.10
CA LEU A 77 9.22 -1.75 12.15
C LEU A 77 9.70 -2.54 10.92
N LEU A 78 9.40 -2.04 9.71
CA LEU A 78 9.75 -2.71 8.46
C LEU A 78 11.27 -2.85 8.28
N ARG A 79 12.07 -1.91 8.81
CA ARG A 79 13.54 -2.01 8.80
C ARG A 79 14.06 -3.16 9.62
N ASN A 80 13.43 -3.45 10.76
CA ASN A 80 13.85 -4.48 11.69
C ASN A 80 13.31 -5.88 11.36
N MET A 81 12.23 -5.98 10.58
CA MET A 81 11.64 -7.25 10.17
C MET A 81 12.43 -7.98 9.08
N ARG A 82 12.43 -9.31 9.10
CA ARG A 82 12.92 -10.17 8.02
C ARG A 82 11.87 -10.36 6.93
N GLU A 83 12.30 -10.73 5.73
CA GLU A 83 11.36 -11.13 4.68
C GLU A 83 10.63 -12.42 5.09
N GLY A 84 9.33 -12.46 4.81
CA GLY A 84 8.40 -13.49 5.27
C GLY A 84 7.92 -13.33 6.72
N GLU A 85 8.44 -12.36 7.48
CA GLU A 85 8.10 -12.20 8.89
C GLU A 85 6.75 -11.49 9.09
N VAL A 86 6.02 -11.92 10.13
CA VAL A 86 4.83 -11.24 10.65
C VAL A 86 5.17 -10.61 12.00
N SER A 87 4.97 -9.30 12.13
CA SER A 87 5.26 -8.54 13.35
C SER A 87 4.36 -8.98 14.52
N ASP A 88 4.76 -8.64 15.73
CA ASP A 88 3.80 -8.57 16.85
C ASP A 88 2.78 -7.44 16.64
N PRO A 89 1.66 -7.43 17.38
CA PRO A 89 0.72 -6.32 17.34
C PRO A 89 1.40 -5.03 17.78
N VAL A 90 1.39 -4.02 16.91
CA VAL A 90 1.96 -2.70 17.17
C VAL A 90 0.84 -1.65 17.19
N PRO A 91 0.94 -0.62 18.05
CA PRO A 91 -0.03 0.45 18.09
C PRO A 91 0.02 1.27 16.80
N VAL A 92 -1.15 1.76 16.38
CA VAL A 92 -1.31 2.70 15.28
C VAL A 92 -2.02 3.93 15.81
N ALA A 93 -1.38 5.08 15.66
CA ALA A 93 -1.96 6.38 15.96
C ALA A 93 -1.70 7.30 14.77
N SER A 94 -2.67 7.40 13.86
CA SER A 94 -2.60 8.27 12.69
C SER A 94 -3.88 9.07 12.53
N GLY A 95 -3.79 10.37 12.79
CA GLY A 95 -4.96 11.25 12.80
C GLY A 95 -6.04 10.78 13.78
N SER A 96 -7.23 10.49 13.27
CA SER A 96 -8.36 9.99 14.06
C SER A 96 -8.38 8.46 14.23
N ILE A 97 -7.39 7.75 13.68
CA ILE A 97 -7.29 6.30 13.76
C ILE A 97 -6.40 5.94 14.96
N SER A 98 -7.00 5.33 15.97
CA SER A 98 -6.31 4.64 17.06
C SER A 98 -6.60 3.15 16.95
N GLY A 99 -5.59 2.31 17.14
CA GLY A 99 -5.74 0.87 17.00
C GLY A 99 -4.45 0.11 17.18
N TYR A 100 -4.52 -1.17 16.82
CA TYR A 100 -3.37 -2.06 16.74
C TYR A 100 -3.35 -2.72 15.37
N GLN A 101 -2.16 -3.04 14.88
CA GLN A 101 -2.00 -3.77 13.64
C GLN A 101 -0.91 -4.83 13.74
N ILE A 102 -1.03 -5.86 12.92
CA ILE A 102 0.10 -6.74 12.58
C ILE A 102 0.51 -6.47 11.13
N VAL A 103 1.80 -6.55 10.87
CA VAL A 103 2.39 -6.30 9.55
C VAL A 103 3.09 -7.55 9.08
N HIS A 104 2.93 -7.90 7.81
CA HIS A 104 3.65 -8.98 7.15
C HIS A 104 4.53 -8.41 6.06
N LEU A 105 5.85 -8.55 6.21
CA LEU A 105 6.82 -8.16 5.20
C LEU A 105 7.06 -9.34 4.25
N LYS A 106 6.39 -9.37 3.09
CA LYS A 106 6.54 -10.49 2.15
C LYS A 106 7.93 -10.55 1.54
N ARG A 107 8.44 -9.41 1.06
CA ARG A 107 9.77 -9.27 0.46
C ARG A 107 10.19 -7.80 0.42
N ARG A 108 11.49 -7.54 0.29
CA ARG A 108 12.06 -6.24 -0.03
C ARG A 108 12.41 -6.23 -1.50
N VAL A 109 11.96 -5.21 -2.22
CA VAL A 109 12.36 -5.02 -3.62
C VAL A 109 13.65 -4.19 -3.63
N PRO A 110 14.76 -4.73 -4.16
CA PRO A 110 16.01 -3.99 -4.29
C PRO A 110 15.82 -2.77 -5.18
N GLU A 111 16.67 -1.76 -5.00
CA GLU A 111 16.72 -0.62 -5.91
C GLU A 111 17.19 -1.09 -7.29
N HIS A 112 16.30 -1.10 -8.28
CA HIS A 112 16.65 -1.20 -9.69
C HIS A 112 16.07 0.00 -10.44
N THR A 113 16.78 0.45 -11.47
CA THR A 113 16.19 1.36 -12.45
C THR A 113 15.12 0.60 -13.21
N MET A 114 14.05 1.31 -13.54
CA MET A 114 12.94 0.75 -14.30
C MET A 114 13.49 0.18 -15.61
N ASN A 115 13.26 -1.10 -15.87
CA ASN A 115 13.85 -1.77 -17.02
C ASN A 115 12.82 -2.64 -17.77
N LEU A 116 13.07 -2.87 -19.05
CA LEU A 116 12.13 -3.58 -19.92
C LEU A 116 11.96 -5.07 -19.55
N LYS A 117 12.90 -5.65 -18.80
CA LYS A 117 12.87 -7.06 -18.43
C LYS A 117 11.98 -7.29 -17.21
N ASP A 118 12.16 -6.48 -16.17
CA ASP A 118 11.52 -6.67 -14.87
C ASP A 118 10.20 -5.87 -14.75
N ASP A 119 10.06 -4.75 -15.50
CA ASP A 119 8.95 -3.79 -15.37
C ASP A 119 8.14 -3.61 -16.66
N TRP A 120 8.18 -4.58 -17.58
CA TRP A 120 7.55 -4.45 -18.90
C TRP A 120 6.13 -3.87 -18.84
N LYS A 121 5.28 -4.40 -17.95
CA LYS A 121 3.88 -3.98 -17.81
C LYS A 121 3.75 -2.52 -17.39
N GLN A 122 4.56 -2.04 -16.43
CA GLN A 122 4.52 -0.63 -16.06
C GLN A 122 5.10 0.27 -17.16
N VAL A 123 6.17 -0.16 -17.84
CA VAL A 123 6.75 0.61 -18.95
C VAL A 123 5.77 0.73 -20.11
N GLU A 124 5.07 -0.36 -20.45
CA GLU A 124 4.01 -0.39 -21.46
C GLU A 124 2.88 0.58 -21.10
N GLN A 125 2.40 0.56 -19.85
CA GLN A 125 1.35 1.47 -19.40
C GLN A 125 1.78 2.94 -19.47
N LEU A 126 3.02 3.25 -19.07
CA LEU A 126 3.59 4.60 -19.17
C LEU A 126 3.71 5.04 -20.63
N ALA A 127 4.27 4.21 -21.50
CA ALA A 127 4.43 4.49 -22.92
C ALA A 127 3.07 4.69 -23.62
N ALA A 128 2.09 3.83 -23.32
CA ALA A 128 0.73 3.95 -23.85
C ALA A 128 0.06 5.25 -23.39
N SER A 129 0.24 5.63 -22.13
CA SER A 129 -0.31 6.87 -21.57
C SER A 129 0.35 8.10 -22.17
N TYR A 130 1.67 8.08 -22.34
CA TYR A 130 2.43 9.12 -23.03
C TYR A 130 1.95 9.29 -24.47
N LYS A 131 1.83 8.20 -25.23
CA LYS A 131 1.35 8.23 -26.63
C LYS A 131 -0.08 8.77 -26.73
N ARG A 132 -0.99 8.30 -25.87
CA ARG A 132 -2.38 8.83 -25.84
C ARG A 132 -2.41 10.33 -25.58
N ASN A 133 -1.65 10.82 -24.60
CA ASN A 133 -1.57 12.25 -24.33
C ASN A 133 -0.98 13.03 -25.50
N PHE A 134 0.07 12.50 -26.13
CA PHE A 134 0.69 13.14 -27.29
C PHE A 134 -0.31 13.29 -28.45
N GLU A 135 -1.02 12.22 -28.82
CA GLU A 135 -2.03 12.26 -29.89
C GLU A 135 -3.22 13.16 -29.51
N TYR A 136 -3.66 13.12 -28.26
CA TYR A 136 -4.72 14.00 -27.76
C TYR A 136 -4.33 15.48 -27.88
N GLN A 137 -3.12 15.86 -27.48
CA GLN A 137 -2.63 17.23 -27.61
C GLN A 137 -2.50 17.67 -29.07
N LYS A 138 -2.05 16.76 -29.95
CA LYS A 138 -1.99 17.00 -31.40
C LYS A 138 -3.39 17.24 -31.98
N TRP A 139 -4.34 16.38 -31.64
CA TRP A 139 -5.74 16.50 -32.05
C TRP A 139 -6.37 17.80 -31.56
N LEU A 140 -6.17 18.16 -30.29
CA LEU A 140 -6.63 19.45 -29.75
C LEU A 140 -6.05 20.65 -30.51
N LYS A 141 -4.78 20.60 -30.88
CA LYS A 141 -4.13 21.67 -31.65
C LYS A 141 -4.77 21.82 -33.03
N GLN A 142 -5.08 20.72 -33.71
CA GLN A 142 -5.76 20.72 -35.01
C GLN A 142 -7.18 21.28 -34.90
N LEU A 143 -7.97 20.80 -33.93
CA LEU A 143 -9.32 21.30 -33.69
C LEU A 143 -9.36 22.83 -33.47
N ARG A 144 -8.40 23.39 -32.73
CA ARG A 144 -8.30 24.85 -32.53
C ARG A 144 -8.03 25.64 -33.81
N GLN A 145 -7.49 25.01 -34.86
CA GLN A 145 -7.20 25.66 -36.15
C GLN A 145 -8.38 25.55 -37.12
N GLU A 146 -9.17 24.49 -37.01
CA GLU A 146 -10.30 24.22 -37.91
C GLU A 146 -11.62 24.85 -37.44
N ILE A 147 -11.76 25.10 -36.13
CA ILE A 147 -12.98 25.66 -35.56
C ILE A 147 -12.85 27.19 -35.43
N TYR A 148 -13.79 27.94 -36.04
CA TYR A 148 -13.93 29.38 -35.87
C TYR A 148 -14.48 29.66 -34.45
N TRP A 149 -13.72 30.34 -33.60
CA TRP A 149 -14.13 30.67 -32.24
C TRP A 149 -14.09 32.19 -32.02
N GLU A 150 -15.21 32.77 -31.62
CA GLU A 150 -15.33 34.17 -31.21
C GLU A 150 -15.39 34.22 -29.68
N VAL A 151 -14.42 34.87 -29.04
CA VAL A 151 -14.48 35.16 -27.61
C VAL A 151 -15.28 36.45 -27.46
N ARG A 152 -16.53 36.37 -26.99
CA ARG A 152 -17.26 37.55 -26.53
C ARG A 152 -16.82 37.86 -25.10
N LEU A 153 -16.09 38.95 -24.95
CA LEU A 153 -15.75 39.58 -23.67
C LEU A 153 -16.90 40.46 -23.18
#